data_AF-A0A3N4LYQ0-F1
#
_entry.id   AF-A0A3N4LYQ0-F1
#
_cell.length_a   1.000
_cell.length_b   1.000
_cell.length_c   1.000
_cell.angle_alpha   90.00
_cell.angle_beta   90.00
_cell.angle_gamma   90.00
#
_symmetry.space_group_name_H-M   'P 1'
#
loop_
_entity.id
_entity.type
_entity.pdbx_description
1 polymer ?
#
loop_
_entity_poly.entity_id
_entity_poly.type
_entity_poly.pdbx_seq_one_letter_code
_entity_poly.pdbx_strand_id
1 'polypeptide(L)'
;MPHGPYEVEAWKRKAERIEGQYSKRFAMVIGPVEVVMHVAMLKGLKRTDDGAMVKDYAVIPGTETDFAAQTIVTEVASEDQRFLESAAADVTEEFPVGSKAFYLGDYNYGRPLKVAGHSGGKMSIHLLTEKSKEPLFGHQIAAEVENHNPYVPSYQVARMLGINPLVLSKITSSFSVMVDDERQNLGLNLKFEAKKLKVLGYSRKRGNGWEFSEKAIVLLREYMQKFPEFFRALQRNPQGDIYQDTEFYPADIVKQKMAEIKNWLKNIQSRGLEKVSLEAQQLDGDTVKRIEAAVDQWLPESDQKIRSINNVPRRALLKPADAEHRCSDQKFVIGDRVVYVQDSGKVPIGSRGTVIGLTQTTRLTLLDVLWDVTFMSGTTLGERCSPFRGMTVPVDSVLNLTNRQVIAMSAAAASKQVAQKATTGLVPVGSTVNALNPPPLNGSYSNAVSGRGDRGGHVNGRQNGQASGREDHPLPIHPGPPHQGVNNQNHKGPAGPVPRGNMARGGFQPQRPPVIMQRPQNQNPVITPSATLIENGKPDGCVLPKSYQDVPPPSTFHRGGYMGRGRGTSRGTPRGGTPRGGQGRGGHGRGRGVVPPPLAQG
;
A
#
# COMPACT_ATOMS: atom_id res chain seq x y z
N MET A 1 3.94 10.59 -38.84
CA MET A 1 3.51 11.97 -39.18
C MET A 1 4.61 12.92 -38.71
N PRO A 2 4.80 14.10 -39.32
CA PRO A 2 5.66 15.14 -38.74
C PRO A 2 5.05 15.64 -37.41
N HIS A 3 5.91 16.09 -36.50
CA HIS A 3 5.50 16.56 -35.17
C HIS A 3 4.81 17.93 -35.22
N GLY A 4 3.81 18.13 -34.36
CA GLY A 4 3.15 19.42 -34.18
C GLY A 4 4.07 20.45 -33.49
N PRO A 5 3.85 21.77 -33.67
CA PRO A 5 4.70 22.80 -33.07
C PRO A 5 4.74 22.73 -31.53
N TYR A 6 3.62 22.34 -30.89
CA TYR A 6 3.56 22.07 -29.45
C TYR A 6 4.42 20.88 -29.03
N GLU A 7 4.44 19.81 -29.84
CA GLU A 7 5.25 18.62 -29.57
C GLU A 7 6.75 18.93 -29.69
N VAL A 8 7.13 19.75 -30.68
CA VAL A 8 8.51 20.23 -30.85
C VAL A 8 8.94 21.10 -29.66
N GLU A 9 8.09 21.97 -29.13
CA GLU A 9 8.41 22.75 -27.93
C GLU A 9 8.49 21.88 -26.67
N ALA A 10 7.53 20.96 -26.49
CA ALA A 10 7.53 20.01 -25.38
C ALA A 10 8.76 19.09 -25.41
N TRP A 11 9.22 18.69 -26.60
CA TRP A 11 10.46 17.94 -26.79
C TRP A 11 11.69 18.76 -26.42
N LYS A 12 11.81 20.03 -26.85
CA LYS A 12 12.94 20.90 -26.45
C LYS A 12 13.03 21.07 -24.93
N ARG A 13 11.90 21.41 -24.29
CA ARG A 13 11.80 21.51 -22.82
C ARG A 13 12.16 20.19 -22.11
N LYS A 14 11.90 19.03 -22.75
CA LYS A 14 12.28 17.70 -22.23
C LYS A 14 13.78 17.44 -22.40
N ALA A 15 14.37 17.76 -23.55
CA ALA A 15 15.80 17.64 -23.83
C ALA A 15 16.65 18.47 -22.84
N GLU A 16 16.32 19.76 -22.68
CA GLU A 16 16.96 20.66 -21.71
C GLU A 16 16.84 20.16 -20.26
N ARG A 17 15.69 19.55 -19.90
CA ARG A 17 15.47 18.95 -18.58
C ARG A 17 16.37 17.74 -18.36
N ILE A 18 16.54 16.87 -19.36
CA ILE A 18 17.40 15.69 -19.29
C ILE A 18 18.87 16.12 -19.14
N GLU A 19 19.37 17.01 -19.98
CA GLU A 19 20.73 17.56 -19.89
C GLU A 19 20.97 18.22 -18.52
N GLY A 20 20.06 19.10 -18.10
CA GLY A 20 20.13 19.79 -16.82
C GLY A 20 20.09 18.84 -15.62
N GLN A 21 19.41 17.69 -15.73
CA GLN A 21 19.38 16.66 -14.70
C GLN A 21 20.70 15.88 -14.65
N TYR A 22 21.23 15.41 -15.79
CA TYR A 22 22.52 14.72 -15.83
C TYR A 22 23.66 15.61 -15.29
N SER A 23 23.70 16.87 -15.71
CA SER A 23 24.68 17.85 -15.23
C SER A 23 24.54 18.12 -13.73
N LYS A 24 23.36 18.53 -13.24
CA LYS A 24 23.19 19.03 -11.85
C LYS A 24 23.02 17.94 -10.80
N ARG A 25 22.50 16.76 -11.17
CA ARG A 25 22.18 15.66 -10.24
C ARG A 25 23.19 14.52 -10.28
N PHE A 26 23.77 14.26 -11.44
CA PHE A 26 24.70 13.14 -11.65
C PHE A 26 26.13 13.58 -12.02
N ALA A 27 26.40 14.89 -12.07
CA ALA A 27 27.69 15.47 -12.44
C ALA A 27 28.24 15.01 -13.81
N MET A 28 27.37 14.58 -14.72
CA MET A 28 27.74 14.09 -16.05
C MET A 28 27.36 15.11 -17.13
N VAL A 29 28.35 15.54 -17.93
CA VAL A 29 28.14 16.42 -19.08
C VAL A 29 27.89 15.55 -20.31
N ILE A 30 26.64 15.52 -20.78
CA ILE A 30 26.22 14.67 -21.91
C ILE A 30 26.17 15.41 -23.26
N GLY A 31 26.45 16.72 -23.27
CA GLY A 31 26.25 17.58 -24.45
C GLY A 31 24.76 17.82 -24.77
N PRO A 32 24.47 18.49 -25.90
CA PRO A 32 23.09 18.73 -26.34
C PRO A 32 22.38 17.41 -26.65
N VAL A 33 21.09 17.33 -26.30
CA VAL A 33 20.27 16.12 -26.53
C VAL A 33 19.50 16.25 -27.84
N GLU A 34 20.06 15.73 -28.92
CA GLU A 34 19.45 15.74 -30.26
C GLU A 34 18.39 14.64 -30.45
N VAL A 35 18.50 13.53 -29.71
CA VAL A 35 17.56 12.40 -29.77
C VAL A 35 17.22 11.94 -28.36
N VAL A 36 15.91 11.79 -28.09
CA VAL A 36 15.38 11.24 -26.85
C VAL A 36 14.73 9.89 -27.17
N MET A 37 15.13 8.84 -26.45
CA MET A 37 14.50 7.52 -26.52
C MET A 37 13.47 7.36 -25.40
N HIS A 38 12.34 6.76 -25.73
CA HIS A 38 11.30 6.38 -24.76
C HIS A 38 11.38 4.86 -24.54
N VAL A 39 11.70 4.44 -23.32
CA VAL A 39 11.89 3.03 -22.97
C VAL A 39 10.84 2.55 -21.97
N ALA A 40 10.32 1.34 -22.19
CA ALA A 40 9.59 0.61 -21.17
C ALA A 40 10.61 -0.07 -20.24
N MET A 41 10.47 0.12 -18.94
CA MET A 41 11.42 -0.44 -17.98
C MET A 41 11.13 -1.92 -17.74
N LEU A 42 12.19 -2.73 -17.65
CA LEU A 42 12.07 -4.13 -17.26
C LEU A 42 11.50 -4.21 -15.84
N LYS A 43 10.31 -4.81 -15.71
CA LYS A 43 9.62 -5.09 -14.43
C LYS A 43 10.16 -6.37 -13.81
N GLY A 44 10.51 -7.36 -14.64
CA GLY A 44 11.08 -8.64 -14.22
C GLY A 44 10.90 -9.70 -15.30
N LEU A 45 10.75 -10.97 -14.89
CA LEU A 45 10.25 -12.05 -15.75
C LEU A 45 8.76 -12.29 -15.47
N LYS A 46 8.04 -12.81 -16.46
CA LYS A 46 6.64 -13.24 -16.38
C LYS A 46 6.47 -14.64 -16.96
N ARG A 47 5.72 -15.49 -16.25
CA ARG A 47 5.47 -16.88 -16.64
C ARG A 47 4.25 -16.98 -17.56
N THR A 48 4.45 -17.43 -18.80
CA THR A 48 3.36 -17.68 -19.75
C THR A 48 2.47 -18.84 -19.29
N ASP A 49 1.27 -18.97 -19.87
CA ASP A 49 0.40 -20.14 -19.59
C ASP A 49 1.00 -21.46 -20.09
N ASP A 50 1.89 -21.39 -21.08
CA ASP A 50 2.70 -22.52 -21.57
C ASP A 50 3.91 -22.82 -20.68
N GLY A 51 4.23 -21.95 -19.71
CA GLY A 51 5.27 -22.12 -18.70
C GLY A 51 6.67 -21.64 -19.07
N ALA A 52 6.82 -20.87 -20.15
CA ALA A 52 8.06 -20.15 -20.45
C ALA A 52 8.20 -18.89 -19.58
N MET A 53 9.42 -18.45 -19.34
CA MET A 53 9.75 -17.20 -18.64
C MET A 53 10.27 -16.16 -19.63
N VAL A 54 9.55 -15.04 -19.76
CA VAL A 54 9.80 -13.97 -20.74
C VAL A 54 9.94 -12.63 -20.01
N LYS A 55 10.77 -11.71 -20.52
CA LYS A 55 11.00 -10.37 -19.96
C LYS A 55 9.70 -9.54 -19.97
N ASP A 56 9.23 -9.11 -18.80
CA ASP A 56 8.01 -8.29 -18.61
C ASP A 56 8.40 -6.81 -18.53
N TYR A 57 7.78 -5.97 -19.35
CA TYR A 57 8.14 -4.55 -19.49
C TYR A 57 6.96 -3.65 -19.11
N ALA A 58 7.19 -2.64 -18.28
CA ALA A 58 6.14 -1.76 -17.77
C ALA A 58 6.62 -0.31 -17.59
N VAL A 59 5.67 0.62 -17.63
CA VAL A 59 5.88 2.00 -17.17
C VAL A 59 5.79 2.02 -15.65
N ILE A 60 6.93 1.93 -14.97
CA ILE A 60 7.01 1.91 -13.50
C ILE A 60 6.80 3.33 -12.94
N PRO A 61 5.76 3.59 -12.12
CA PRO A 61 5.47 4.94 -11.64
C PRO A 61 6.62 5.56 -10.83
N GLY A 62 7.06 6.75 -11.24
CA GLY A 62 8.18 7.46 -10.60
C GLY A 62 9.58 7.02 -11.03
N THR A 63 9.69 6.04 -11.94
CA THR A 63 10.92 5.80 -12.71
C THR A 63 10.91 6.68 -13.96
N GLU A 64 12.09 7.13 -14.40
CA GLU A 64 12.22 7.90 -15.64
C GLU A 64 12.30 6.96 -16.85
N THR A 65 11.50 7.25 -17.88
CA THR A 65 11.38 6.47 -19.14
C THR A 65 12.09 7.13 -20.32
N ASP A 66 12.61 8.34 -20.13
CA ASP A 66 13.01 9.25 -21.19
C ASP A 66 14.51 9.53 -21.07
N PHE A 67 15.30 8.94 -21.97
CA PHE A 67 16.77 8.99 -21.93
C PHE A 67 17.34 9.66 -23.17
N ALA A 68 18.46 10.38 -23.01
CA ALA A 68 19.20 10.93 -24.14
C ALA A 68 19.92 9.79 -24.88
N ALA A 69 19.90 9.77 -26.22
CA ALA A 69 20.47 8.67 -26.99
C ALA A 69 21.96 8.42 -26.67
N GLN A 70 22.75 9.48 -26.44
CA GLN A 70 24.15 9.37 -26.04
C GLN A 70 24.41 8.78 -24.63
N THR A 71 23.36 8.50 -23.85
CA THR A 71 23.46 7.86 -22.52
C THR A 71 23.08 6.38 -22.51
N ILE A 72 22.77 5.81 -23.68
CA ILE A 72 22.26 4.44 -23.82
C ILE A 72 23.40 3.49 -24.19
N VAL A 73 23.44 2.36 -23.49
CA VAL A 73 24.34 1.23 -23.78
C VAL A 73 23.50 0.13 -24.42
N THR A 74 23.88 -0.31 -25.62
CA THR A 74 23.11 -1.31 -26.39
C THR A 74 23.36 -2.75 -25.93
N GLU A 75 24.59 -3.05 -25.52
CA GLU A 75 25.04 -4.40 -25.13
C GLU A 75 25.89 -4.32 -23.86
N VAL A 76 25.76 -5.32 -22.98
CA VAL A 76 26.46 -5.37 -21.70
C VAL A 76 27.15 -6.74 -21.57
N ALA A 77 28.45 -6.74 -21.28
CA ALA A 77 29.28 -7.96 -21.23
C ALA A 77 28.90 -8.97 -20.11
N SER A 78 27.94 -8.63 -19.26
CA SER A 78 27.40 -9.48 -18.19
C SER A 78 25.94 -9.11 -17.94
N GLU A 79 25.00 -9.86 -18.54
CA GLU A 79 23.57 -9.73 -18.22
C GLU A 79 23.27 -10.22 -16.79
N ASP A 80 22.23 -9.64 -16.18
CA ASP A 80 21.73 -10.10 -14.89
C ASP A 80 21.00 -11.44 -15.05
N GLN A 81 21.60 -12.50 -14.51
CA GLN A 81 21.13 -13.88 -14.62
C GLN A 81 19.67 -14.07 -14.17
N ARG A 82 19.14 -13.18 -13.32
CA ARG A 82 17.76 -13.21 -12.81
C ARG A 82 16.71 -12.81 -13.87
N PHE A 83 17.15 -12.24 -14.99
CA PHE A 83 16.28 -11.80 -16.08
C PHE A 83 16.58 -12.52 -17.41
N LEU A 84 17.36 -13.61 -17.39
CA LEU A 84 17.50 -14.47 -18.55
C LEU A 84 16.18 -15.19 -18.84
N GLU A 85 15.75 -15.16 -20.09
CA GLU A 85 14.54 -15.85 -20.52
C GLU A 85 14.75 -17.37 -20.51
N SER A 86 13.68 -18.14 -20.35
CA SER A 86 13.75 -19.60 -20.31
C SER A 86 12.57 -20.22 -21.04
N ALA A 87 12.88 -21.20 -21.90
CA ALA A 87 11.88 -21.98 -22.58
C ALA A 87 11.00 -22.77 -21.60
N ALA A 88 9.81 -23.16 -22.05
CA ALA A 88 8.91 -24.00 -21.27
C ALA A 88 9.51 -25.41 -21.09
N ALA A 89 9.96 -25.72 -19.87
CA ALA A 89 10.33 -27.10 -19.47
C ALA A 89 9.10 -28.04 -19.61
N ASP A 90 9.32 -29.36 -19.69
CA ASP A 90 8.19 -30.28 -19.76
C ASP A 90 7.38 -30.32 -18.45
N VAL A 91 6.10 -30.69 -18.55
CA VAL A 91 5.18 -30.81 -17.42
C VAL A 91 5.70 -31.84 -16.40
N THR A 92 6.35 -32.93 -16.85
CA THR A 92 6.89 -33.96 -15.94
C THR A 92 8.09 -33.46 -15.11
N GLU A 93 8.89 -32.54 -15.66
CA GLU A 93 10.03 -31.92 -15.00
C GLU A 93 9.61 -30.74 -14.09
N GLU A 94 8.63 -29.94 -14.54
CA GLU A 94 8.12 -28.81 -13.79
C GLU A 94 7.31 -29.24 -12.55
N PHE A 95 6.48 -30.27 -12.71
CA PHE A 95 5.52 -30.77 -11.72
C PHE A 95 5.70 -32.27 -11.44
N PRO A 96 6.88 -32.74 -10.98
CA PRO A 96 7.15 -34.16 -10.77
C PRO A 96 6.14 -34.81 -9.82
N VAL A 97 5.95 -36.13 -9.95
CA VAL A 97 4.96 -36.88 -9.15
C VAL A 97 5.23 -36.70 -7.66
N GLY A 98 4.20 -36.32 -6.91
CA GLY A 98 4.27 -36.00 -5.50
C GLY A 98 4.58 -34.54 -5.17
N SER A 99 4.85 -33.69 -6.16
CA SER A 99 4.97 -32.23 -5.99
C SER A 99 3.69 -31.60 -5.44
N LYS A 100 3.85 -30.45 -4.76
CA LYS A 100 2.77 -29.67 -4.14
C LYS A 100 2.53 -28.39 -4.94
N ALA A 101 1.27 -28.03 -5.15
CA ALA A 101 0.85 -26.82 -5.86
C ALA A 101 -0.49 -26.30 -5.32
N PHE A 102 -0.99 -25.21 -5.87
CA PHE A 102 -2.37 -24.74 -5.67
C PHE A 102 -3.19 -24.89 -6.96
N TYR A 103 -4.49 -25.14 -6.83
CA TYR A 103 -5.39 -25.29 -7.98
C TYR A 103 -5.97 -23.95 -8.43
N LEU A 104 -5.86 -23.65 -9.72
CA LEU A 104 -6.38 -22.41 -10.33
C LEU A 104 -7.68 -22.61 -11.13
N GLY A 105 -8.25 -23.82 -11.17
CA GLY A 105 -9.54 -24.07 -11.83
C GLY A 105 -10.75 -23.58 -11.02
N ASP A 106 -11.90 -23.43 -11.70
CA ASP A 106 -13.16 -22.91 -11.13
C ASP A 106 -13.60 -23.62 -9.82
N TYR A 107 -13.47 -24.96 -9.84
CA TYR A 107 -13.85 -25.85 -8.75
C TYR A 107 -12.77 -25.89 -7.67
N ASN A 108 -13.08 -25.43 -6.45
CA ASN A 108 -12.11 -25.43 -5.34
C ASN A 108 -10.82 -24.65 -5.68
N TYR A 109 -10.97 -23.49 -6.32
CA TYR A 109 -9.90 -22.50 -6.58
C TYR A 109 -9.10 -22.15 -5.30
N GLY A 110 -7.79 -22.00 -5.45
CA GLY A 110 -6.85 -21.64 -4.38
C GLY A 110 -6.64 -22.73 -3.32
N ARG A 111 -7.07 -23.97 -3.58
CA ARG A 111 -6.85 -25.11 -2.67
C ARG A 111 -5.53 -25.82 -2.96
N PRO A 112 -4.82 -26.31 -1.93
CA PRO A 112 -3.59 -27.06 -2.13
C PRO A 112 -3.88 -28.43 -2.76
N LEU A 113 -2.96 -28.89 -3.60
CA LEU A 113 -3.01 -30.18 -4.27
C LEU A 113 -1.66 -30.89 -4.20
N LYS A 114 -1.69 -32.21 -4.43
CA LYS A 114 -0.50 -33.03 -4.70
C LYS A 114 -0.63 -33.67 -6.08
N VAL A 115 0.42 -33.59 -6.90
CA VAL A 115 0.43 -34.28 -8.21
C VAL A 115 0.53 -35.79 -7.98
N ALA A 116 -0.36 -36.56 -8.61
CA ALA A 116 -0.47 -38.01 -8.47
C ALA A 116 0.05 -38.78 -9.69
N GLY A 117 0.04 -38.17 -10.89
CA GLY A 117 0.54 -38.78 -12.11
C GLY A 117 0.41 -37.87 -13.33
N HIS A 118 0.96 -38.33 -14.46
CA HIS A 118 0.94 -37.63 -15.75
C HIS A 118 0.29 -38.49 -16.82
N SER A 119 -0.42 -37.86 -17.77
CA SER A 119 -1.02 -38.52 -18.93
C SER A 119 -1.19 -37.52 -20.07
N GLY A 120 -0.52 -37.74 -21.20
CA GLY A 120 -0.67 -36.94 -22.42
C GLY A 120 -0.49 -35.42 -22.24
N GLY A 121 0.58 -34.99 -21.55
CA GLY A 121 0.85 -33.57 -21.26
C GLY A 121 -0.10 -32.94 -20.22
N LYS A 122 -0.95 -33.73 -19.56
CA LYS A 122 -1.85 -33.32 -18.48
C LYS A 122 -1.52 -34.06 -17.20
N MET A 123 -1.99 -33.53 -16.08
CA MET A 123 -1.76 -34.09 -14.75
C MET A 123 -3.04 -34.72 -14.18
N SER A 124 -2.83 -35.75 -13.37
CA SER A 124 -3.80 -36.22 -12.38
C SER A 124 -3.36 -35.74 -11.01
N ILE A 125 -4.27 -35.13 -10.26
CA ILE A 125 -4.00 -34.46 -8.98
C ILE A 125 -4.89 -34.99 -7.86
N HIS A 126 -4.40 -34.95 -6.63
CA HIS A 126 -5.19 -35.11 -5.42
C HIS A 126 -5.42 -33.72 -4.81
N LEU A 127 -6.65 -33.21 -4.91
CA LEU A 127 -7.05 -31.86 -4.50
C LEU A 127 -7.71 -31.87 -3.12
N LEU A 128 -7.30 -30.95 -2.22
CA LEU A 128 -7.96 -30.75 -0.93
C LEU A 128 -9.22 -29.89 -1.10
N THR A 129 -10.36 -30.54 -1.36
CA THR A 129 -11.64 -29.86 -1.54
C THR A 129 -12.34 -29.57 -0.21
N GLU A 130 -13.21 -28.58 -0.19
CA GLU A 130 -14.17 -28.36 0.90
C GLU A 130 -15.61 -28.55 0.40
N LYS A 131 -16.53 -28.87 1.30
CA LYS A 131 -17.97 -28.93 0.99
C LYS A 131 -18.66 -27.58 1.15
N SER A 132 -18.39 -26.90 2.26
CA SER A 132 -18.93 -25.60 2.62
C SER A 132 -18.53 -24.54 1.59
N LYS A 133 -19.46 -23.64 1.26
CA LYS A 133 -19.12 -22.40 0.57
C LYS A 133 -18.67 -21.39 1.63
N GLU A 134 -17.41 -21.01 1.57
CA GLU A 134 -16.79 -19.98 2.42
C GLU A 134 -17.63 -18.67 2.39
N PRO A 135 -18.15 -18.21 3.55
CA PRO A 135 -18.98 -17.01 3.63
C PRO A 135 -18.16 -15.72 3.47
N LEU A 136 -18.77 -14.65 2.97
CA LEU A 136 -18.11 -13.36 2.70
C LEU A 136 -18.24 -12.39 3.89
N PHE A 137 -18.05 -12.88 5.11
CA PHE A 137 -18.19 -12.12 6.35
C PHE A 137 -17.33 -10.85 6.38
N GLY A 138 -16.11 -10.90 5.83
CA GLY A 138 -15.22 -9.72 5.76
C GLY A 138 -15.82 -8.56 4.95
N HIS A 139 -16.47 -8.86 3.83
CA HIS A 139 -17.20 -7.87 3.02
C HIS A 139 -18.48 -7.39 3.72
N GLN A 140 -19.24 -8.32 4.31
CA GLN A 140 -20.51 -8.01 4.99
C GLN A 140 -20.29 -7.06 6.17
N ILE A 141 -19.32 -7.38 7.04
CA ILE A 141 -18.97 -6.58 8.22
C ILE A 141 -18.37 -5.23 7.81
N ALA A 142 -17.54 -5.16 6.76
CA ALA A 142 -17.01 -3.89 6.26
C ALA A 142 -18.12 -2.97 5.72
N ALA A 143 -19.07 -3.51 4.96
CA ALA A 143 -20.22 -2.76 4.44
C ALA A 143 -21.20 -2.33 5.55
N GLU A 144 -21.47 -3.21 6.52
CA GLU A 144 -22.26 -2.90 7.72
C GLU A 144 -21.66 -1.69 8.46
N VAL A 145 -20.34 -1.63 8.62
CA VAL A 145 -19.69 -0.56 9.38
C VAL A 145 -19.68 0.78 8.67
N GLU A 146 -19.39 0.83 7.37
CA GLU A 146 -19.47 2.08 6.58
C GLU A 146 -20.93 2.62 6.54
N ASN A 147 -21.93 1.73 6.55
CA ASN A 147 -23.35 2.11 6.62
C ASN A 147 -23.77 2.64 8.02
N HIS A 148 -23.33 2.00 9.11
CA HIS A 148 -23.70 2.42 10.48
C HIS A 148 -22.84 3.59 11.01
N ASN A 149 -21.64 3.80 10.50
CA ASN A 149 -20.72 4.86 10.96
C ASN A 149 -20.36 5.82 9.80
N PRO A 150 -21.34 6.50 9.17
CA PRO A 150 -21.07 7.42 8.07
C PRO A 150 -20.18 8.59 8.54
N TYR A 151 -19.13 8.89 7.78
CA TYR A 151 -18.27 10.04 8.07
C TYR A 151 -18.94 11.31 7.54
N VAL A 152 -18.94 12.35 8.38
CA VAL A 152 -19.55 13.64 8.10
C VAL A 152 -18.51 14.62 7.56
N PRO A 153 -18.77 15.36 6.46
CA PRO A 153 -17.86 16.38 5.95
C PRO A 153 -17.56 17.47 6.97
N SER A 154 -16.31 17.94 7.00
CA SER A 154 -15.82 18.95 7.96
C SER A 154 -16.65 20.24 8.03
N TYR A 155 -17.22 20.73 6.92
CA TYR A 155 -18.11 21.90 6.96
C TYR A 155 -19.42 21.63 7.72
N GLN A 156 -19.92 20.40 7.67
CA GLN A 156 -21.15 19.99 8.35
C GLN A 156 -20.87 19.72 9.83
N VAL A 157 -19.73 19.11 10.17
CA VAL A 157 -19.25 19.00 11.56
C VAL A 157 -19.09 20.39 12.21
N ALA A 158 -18.52 21.36 11.49
CA ALA A 158 -18.39 22.73 11.97
C ALA A 158 -19.75 23.37 12.30
N ARG A 159 -20.77 23.17 11.44
CA ARG A 159 -22.15 23.60 11.68
C ARG A 159 -22.79 22.88 12.88
N MET A 160 -22.65 21.56 12.97
CA MET A 160 -23.19 20.74 14.07
C MET A 160 -22.61 21.09 15.45
N LEU A 161 -21.37 21.58 15.50
CA LEU A 161 -20.71 22.01 16.74
C LEU A 161 -20.82 23.52 17.00
N GLY A 162 -21.38 24.31 16.08
CA GLY A 162 -21.47 25.77 16.23
C GLY A 162 -20.11 26.47 16.24
N ILE A 163 -19.13 25.96 15.47
CA ILE A 163 -17.75 26.50 15.43
C ILE A 163 -17.32 26.93 14.04
N ASN A 164 -16.42 27.90 13.96
CA ASN A 164 -15.83 28.32 12.69
C ASN A 164 -15.04 27.16 12.03
N PRO A 165 -15.20 26.87 10.73
CA PRO A 165 -14.48 25.79 10.04
C PRO A 165 -12.94 25.86 10.16
N LEU A 166 -12.36 27.06 10.28
CA LEU A 166 -10.91 27.23 10.50
C LEU A 166 -10.49 26.77 11.90
N VAL A 167 -11.32 27.03 12.91
CA VAL A 167 -11.10 26.56 14.29
C VAL A 167 -11.19 25.03 14.36
N LEU A 168 -12.19 24.42 13.71
CA LEU A 168 -12.26 22.97 13.54
C LEU A 168 -11.01 22.43 12.84
N SER A 169 -10.57 23.09 11.76
CA SER A 169 -9.40 22.69 10.97
C SER A 169 -8.12 22.70 11.80
N LYS A 170 -7.91 23.73 12.62
CA LYS A 170 -6.79 23.85 13.56
C LYS A 170 -6.86 22.77 14.64
N ILE A 171 -7.95 22.71 15.41
CA ILE A 171 -8.12 21.80 16.56
C ILE A 171 -8.03 20.31 16.18
N THR A 172 -8.53 19.91 15.00
CA THR A 172 -8.42 18.52 14.53
C THR A 172 -7.02 18.15 14.02
N SER A 173 -6.14 19.14 13.83
CA SER A 173 -4.75 18.96 13.37
C SER A 173 -3.75 19.04 14.53
N SER A 174 -2.49 19.38 14.22
CA SER A 174 -1.43 19.68 15.19
C SER A 174 -1.42 21.19 15.48
N PHE A 175 -2.26 21.65 16.42
CA PHE A 175 -2.38 23.05 16.79
C PHE A 175 -1.34 23.46 17.84
N SER A 176 -0.43 24.39 17.54
CA SER A 176 0.62 24.84 18.47
C SER A 176 0.37 26.25 19.01
N VAL A 177 0.48 26.40 20.33
CA VAL A 177 0.43 27.69 21.06
C VAL A 177 1.82 27.96 21.67
N MET A 178 2.22 29.23 21.76
CA MET A 178 3.42 29.65 22.49
C MET A 178 3.09 29.81 23.98
N VAL A 179 3.81 29.11 24.85
CA VAL A 179 3.68 29.17 26.33
C VAL A 179 5.09 29.28 26.91
N ASP A 180 5.43 30.39 27.57
CA ASP A 180 6.80 30.67 28.06
C ASP A 180 7.89 30.43 26.98
N ASP A 181 7.69 30.96 25.77
CA ASP A 181 8.49 30.70 24.55
C ASP A 181 8.58 29.22 24.07
N GLU A 182 7.99 28.25 24.78
CA GLU A 182 7.85 26.86 24.33
C GLU A 182 6.66 26.68 23.39
N ARG A 183 6.84 25.95 22.27
CA ARG A 183 5.73 25.54 21.38
C ARG A 183 5.02 24.30 21.92
N GLN A 184 3.82 24.47 22.46
CA GLN A 184 3.01 23.38 23.02
C GLN A 184 1.87 22.99 22.07
N ASN A 185 1.76 21.69 21.73
CA ASN A 185 0.69 21.18 20.86
C ASN A 185 -0.59 20.89 21.67
N LEU A 186 -1.64 21.65 21.40
CA LEU A 186 -2.97 21.56 22.01
C LEU A 186 -4.04 21.07 21.00
N GLY A 187 -3.63 20.43 19.91
CA GLY A 187 -4.52 19.80 18.94
C GLY A 187 -4.92 18.37 19.31
N LEU A 188 -6.07 17.91 18.80
CA LEU A 188 -6.49 16.51 18.87
C LEU A 188 -5.67 15.60 17.94
N ASN A 189 -4.90 16.16 17.00
CA ASN A 189 -3.94 15.42 16.18
C ASN A 189 -4.58 14.26 15.37
N LEU A 190 -5.81 14.46 14.88
CA LEU A 190 -6.56 13.49 14.07
C LEU A 190 -6.17 13.54 12.58
N LYS A 191 -5.87 14.73 12.05
CA LYS A 191 -5.46 14.93 10.65
C LYS A 191 -4.06 15.57 10.52
N PHE A 192 -3.29 15.13 9.51
CA PHE A 192 -1.97 15.70 9.20
C PHE A 192 -1.79 15.91 7.70
N GLU A 193 -2.27 17.06 7.20
CA GLU A 193 -2.16 17.51 5.80
C GLU A 193 -0.72 17.38 5.26
N ALA A 194 0.23 18.10 5.88
CA ALA A 194 1.63 18.19 5.43
C ALA A 194 2.42 16.88 5.57
N LYS A 195 1.97 15.93 6.39
CA LYS A 195 2.60 14.61 6.57
C LYS A 195 1.91 13.49 5.78
N LYS A 196 0.82 13.81 5.06
CA LYS A 196 -0.11 12.83 4.46
C LYS A 196 -0.57 11.73 5.43
N LEU A 197 -0.88 12.06 6.69
CA LEU A 197 -1.41 11.09 7.66
C LEU A 197 -2.84 11.39 8.12
N LYS A 198 -3.58 10.34 8.48
CA LYS A 198 -4.92 10.36 9.12
C LYS A 198 -4.93 9.43 10.32
N VAL A 199 -5.84 9.65 11.27
CA VAL A 199 -6.12 8.70 12.35
C VAL A 199 -7.30 7.80 11.97
N LEU A 200 -7.09 6.47 12.03
CA LEU A 200 -8.10 5.45 11.71
C LEU A 200 -9.33 5.54 12.60
N GLY A 201 -10.52 5.24 12.08
CA GLY A 201 -11.77 5.27 12.83
C GLY A 201 -12.24 6.67 13.28
N TYR A 202 -11.39 7.70 13.16
CA TYR A 202 -11.69 9.10 13.53
C TYR A 202 -11.77 10.03 12.32
N SER A 203 -10.93 9.84 11.30
CA SER A 203 -10.78 10.80 10.19
C SER A 203 -10.47 10.14 8.85
N ARG A 204 -10.95 10.74 7.77
CA ARG A 204 -10.55 10.40 6.40
C ARG A 204 -10.52 11.65 5.50
N LYS A 205 -9.86 11.52 4.35
CA LYS A 205 -9.85 12.54 3.30
C LYS A 205 -10.40 11.91 2.02
N ARG A 206 -11.43 12.53 1.42
CA ARG A 206 -11.93 12.21 0.08
C ARG A 206 -11.68 13.41 -0.84
N GLY A 207 -12.09 13.33 -2.11
CA GLY A 207 -11.92 14.45 -3.07
C GLY A 207 -12.53 15.77 -2.57
N ASN A 208 -13.64 15.69 -1.83
CA ASN A 208 -14.36 16.85 -1.28
C ASN A 208 -13.74 17.39 0.03
N GLY A 209 -12.57 16.90 0.44
CA GLY A 209 -11.83 17.36 1.62
C GLY A 209 -11.83 16.38 2.79
N TRP A 210 -11.73 16.91 4.01
CA TRP A 210 -11.69 16.11 5.25
C TRP A 210 -13.09 15.80 5.77
N GLU A 211 -13.26 14.55 6.22
CA GLU A 211 -14.48 13.98 6.80
C GLU A 211 -14.13 13.30 8.14
N PHE A 212 -15.05 13.35 9.11
CA PHE A 212 -14.85 12.84 10.47
C PHE A 212 -15.97 11.85 10.85
N SER A 213 -15.63 10.81 11.59
CA SER A 213 -16.61 9.84 12.11
C SER A 213 -17.37 10.38 13.32
N GLU A 214 -18.45 9.71 13.73
CA GLU A 214 -19.12 10.02 14.99
C GLU A 214 -18.18 9.92 16.21
N LYS A 215 -17.29 8.91 16.26
CA LYS A 215 -16.25 8.78 17.31
C LYS A 215 -15.43 10.08 17.44
N ALA A 216 -15.12 10.76 16.33
CA ALA A 216 -14.41 12.06 16.35
C ALA A 216 -15.31 13.24 16.71
N ILE A 217 -16.59 13.25 16.32
CA ILE A 217 -17.54 14.31 16.69
C ILE A 217 -17.82 14.29 18.19
N VAL A 218 -17.95 13.11 18.79
CA VAL A 218 -18.07 12.92 20.25
C VAL A 218 -16.81 13.42 20.97
N LEU A 219 -15.62 13.09 20.47
CA LEU A 219 -14.35 13.54 21.05
C LEU A 219 -14.17 15.07 20.97
N LEU A 220 -14.58 15.69 19.87
CA LEU A 220 -14.63 17.16 19.72
C LEU A 220 -15.62 17.80 20.71
N ARG A 221 -16.77 17.16 20.95
CA ARG A 221 -17.76 17.60 21.94
C ARG A 221 -17.21 17.52 23.38
N GLU A 222 -16.51 16.44 23.74
CA GLU A 222 -15.82 16.35 25.06
C GLU A 222 -14.79 17.48 25.20
N TYR A 223 -14.01 17.78 24.15
CA TYR A 223 -13.02 18.87 24.19
C TYR A 223 -13.68 20.23 24.46
N MET A 224 -14.72 20.54 23.69
CA MET A 224 -15.45 21.81 23.81
C MET A 224 -16.16 21.97 25.16
N GLN A 225 -16.67 20.88 25.72
CA GLN A 225 -17.35 20.90 27.03
C GLN A 225 -16.37 21.08 28.20
N LYS A 226 -15.15 20.53 28.13
CA LYS A 226 -14.14 20.68 29.19
C LYS A 226 -13.42 22.03 29.18
N PHE A 227 -13.16 22.60 28.00
CA PHE A 227 -12.36 23.83 27.87
C PHE A 227 -13.09 24.93 27.07
N PRO A 228 -14.33 25.31 27.44
CA PRO A 228 -15.15 26.21 26.62
C PRO A 228 -14.53 27.60 26.42
N GLU A 229 -13.75 28.10 27.38
CA GLU A 229 -13.11 29.42 27.31
C GLU A 229 -11.99 29.47 26.25
N PHE A 230 -11.17 28.43 26.18
CA PHE A 230 -10.17 28.24 25.13
C PHE A 230 -10.80 28.25 23.73
N PHE A 231 -11.94 27.56 23.55
CA PHE A 231 -12.69 27.61 22.29
C PHE A 231 -13.32 28.98 22.00
N ARG A 232 -13.83 29.71 23.01
CA ARG A 232 -14.34 31.09 22.84
C ARG A 232 -13.23 32.04 22.39
N ALA A 233 -12.05 31.98 23.00
CA ALA A 233 -10.90 32.79 22.59
C ALA A 233 -10.46 32.45 21.16
N LEU A 234 -10.34 31.16 20.82
CA LEU A 234 -9.97 30.71 19.48
C LEU A 234 -11.01 31.08 18.39
N GLN A 235 -12.29 31.24 18.77
CA GLN A 235 -13.33 31.78 17.88
C GLN A 235 -13.24 33.30 17.66
N ARG A 236 -12.66 34.08 18.58
CA ARG A 236 -12.44 35.54 18.39
C ARG A 236 -11.39 35.82 17.33
N ASN A 237 -10.35 34.99 17.24
CA ASN A 237 -9.30 35.08 16.23
C ASN A 237 -9.14 33.75 15.45
N PRO A 238 -10.03 33.43 14.49
CA PRO A 238 -9.91 32.20 13.70
C PRO A 238 -8.73 32.18 12.72
N GLN A 239 -8.15 33.35 12.39
CA GLN A 239 -7.15 33.51 11.34
C GLN A 239 -5.69 33.56 11.83
N GLY A 240 -5.44 33.92 13.09
CA GLY A 240 -4.07 33.98 13.64
C GLY A 240 -3.27 32.69 13.43
N ASP A 241 -2.00 32.78 13.05
CA ASP A 241 -1.14 31.61 12.79
C ASP A 241 -0.33 31.23 14.03
N ILE A 242 0.21 32.23 14.73
CA ILE A 242 0.84 32.12 16.04
C ILE A 242 -0.14 32.69 17.06
N TYR A 243 -0.39 31.94 18.13
CA TYR A 243 -1.15 32.39 19.29
C TYR A 243 -0.24 32.38 20.53
N GLN A 244 -0.32 33.41 21.35
CA GLN A 244 0.24 33.43 22.70
C GLN A 244 -0.77 32.89 23.72
N ASP A 245 -0.26 32.35 24.81
CA ASP A 245 -1.05 31.78 25.89
C ASP A 245 -1.98 32.80 26.58
N THR A 246 -1.50 34.03 26.74
CA THR A 246 -2.24 35.21 27.25
C THR A 246 -3.45 35.61 26.40
N GLU A 247 -3.58 35.16 25.15
CA GLU A 247 -4.80 35.38 24.34
C GLU A 247 -5.99 34.54 24.81
N PHE A 248 -5.73 33.42 25.52
CA PHE A 248 -6.77 32.47 25.94
C PHE A 248 -7.19 32.64 27.41
N TYR A 249 -6.24 32.97 28.29
CA TYR A 249 -6.45 33.02 29.74
C TYR A 249 -5.62 34.15 30.39
N PRO A 250 -6.07 34.73 31.52
CA PRO A 250 -5.26 35.65 32.33
C PRO A 250 -3.94 35.02 32.79
N ALA A 251 -2.88 35.83 32.89
CA ALA A 251 -1.51 35.40 33.19
C ALA A 251 -1.38 34.58 34.49
N ASP A 252 -2.23 34.84 35.48
CA ASP A 252 -2.20 34.14 36.78
C ASP A 252 -2.68 32.68 36.70
N ILE A 253 -3.52 32.36 35.70
CA ILE A 253 -4.22 31.07 35.58
C ILE A 253 -3.75 30.28 34.34
N VAL A 254 -3.22 30.97 33.32
CA VAL A 254 -2.90 30.41 32.00
C VAL A 254 -2.04 29.15 32.07
N LYS A 255 -0.98 29.14 32.89
CA LYS A 255 -0.03 28.02 32.96
C LYS A 255 -0.70 26.74 33.48
N GLN A 256 -1.60 26.86 34.45
CA GLN A 256 -2.37 25.74 34.98
C GLN A 256 -3.36 25.21 33.93
N LYS A 257 -4.08 26.09 33.24
CA LYS A 257 -5.07 25.69 32.21
C LYS A 257 -4.43 25.08 30.97
N MET A 258 -3.30 25.62 30.49
CA MET A 258 -2.56 25.02 29.38
C MET A 258 -1.99 23.64 29.75
N ALA A 259 -1.49 23.47 30.99
CA ALA A 259 -1.04 22.16 31.48
C ALA A 259 -2.21 21.15 31.60
N GLU A 260 -3.39 21.59 32.05
CA GLU A 260 -4.60 20.77 32.14
C GLU A 260 -5.04 20.25 30.75
N ILE A 261 -5.10 21.14 29.75
CA ILE A 261 -5.37 20.77 28.34
C ILE A 261 -4.31 19.79 27.83
N LYS A 262 -3.02 20.10 27.99
CA LYS A 262 -1.87 19.27 27.57
C LYS A 262 -1.93 17.86 28.17
N ASN A 263 -2.38 17.73 29.42
CA ASN A 263 -2.48 16.44 30.11
C ASN A 263 -3.74 15.64 29.72
N TRP A 264 -4.90 16.29 29.53
CA TRP A 264 -6.11 15.62 29.02
C TRP A 264 -5.92 15.12 27.58
N LEU A 265 -5.27 15.92 26.71
CA LEU A 265 -4.91 15.51 25.34
C LEU A 265 -3.93 14.33 25.32
N LYS A 266 -2.94 14.29 26.22
CA LYS A 266 -2.04 13.12 26.38
C LYS A 266 -2.83 11.86 26.74
N ASN A 267 -3.75 11.93 27.71
CA ASN A 267 -4.61 10.81 28.12
C ASN A 267 -5.39 10.24 26.92
N ILE A 268 -5.99 11.12 26.10
CA ILE A 268 -6.69 10.72 24.87
C ILE A 268 -5.75 10.12 23.83
N GLN A 269 -4.56 10.69 23.62
CA GLN A 269 -3.60 10.16 22.65
C GLN A 269 -3.08 8.77 23.06
N SER A 270 -3.04 8.44 24.36
CA SER A 270 -2.78 7.08 24.85
C SER A 270 -3.93 6.08 24.68
N ARG A 271 -5.14 6.49 24.23
CA ARG A 271 -6.27 5.59 23.94
C ARG A 271 -6.22 4.94 22.53
N GLY A 272 -5.02 4.78 21.95
CA GLY A 272 -4.84 4.10 20.67
C GLY A 272 -5.22 4.91 19.42
N LEU A 273 -4.80 6.18 19.32
CA LEU A 273 -4.97 6.97 18.08
C LEU A 273 -3.95 6.55 17.00
N GLU A 274 -4.19 5.42 16.33
CA GLU A 274 -3.34 4.87 15.26
C GLU A 274 -3.28 5.81 14.04
N LYS A 275 -2.05 6.18 13.64
CA LYS A 275 -1.77 7.16 12.57
C LYS A 275 -1.24 6.46 11.33
N VAL A 276 -1.98 6.55 10.23
CA VAL A 276 -1.72 5.82 8.99
C VAL A 276 -1.61 6.76 7.79
N SER A 277 -1.03 6.28 6.68
CA SER A 277 -1.01 7.03 5.41
C SER A 277 -2.42 7.40 4.95
N LEU A 278 -2.57 8.60 4.39
CA LEU A 278 -3.80 9.03 3.72
C LEU A 278 -4.29 8.02 2.68
N GLU A 279 -3.35 7.45 1.94
CA GLU A 279 -3.57 6.55 0.79
C GLU A 279 -3.83 5.10 1.24
N ALA A 280 -3.47 4.71 2.47
CA ALA A 280 -3.74 3.38 3.02
C ALA A 280 -5.24 3.21 3.36
N GLN A 281 -5.85 2.12 2.93
CA GLN A 281 -7.22 1.73 3.31
C GLN A 281 -7.12 0.66 4.39
N GLN A 282 -7.63 0.89 5.60
CA GLN A 282 -7.54 -0.10 6.69
C GLN A 282 -8.78 -0.02 7.58
N LEU A 283 -9.19 -1.17 8.13
CA LEU A 283 -10.26 -1.29 9.13
C LEU A 283 -9.76 -0.92 10.54
N ASP A 284 -10.69 -0.43 11.38
CA ASP A 284 -10.45 -0.17 12.80
C ASP A 284 -10.56 -1.46 13.64
N GLY A 285 -9.89 -1.48 14.80
CA GLY A 285 -9.80 -2.68 15.65
C GLY A 285 -11.14 -3.28 16.08
N ASP A 286 -12.18 -2.47 16.28
CA ASP A 286 -13.52 -2.93 16.66
C ASP A 286 -14.23 -3.69 15.51
N THR A 287 -13.83 -3.40 14.27
CA THR A 287 -14.32 -4.08 13.07
C THR A 287 -13.47 -5.32 12.77
N VAL A 288 -12.14 -5.24 12.95
CA VAL A 288 -11.23 -6.38 12.83
C VAL A 288 -11.59 -7.49 13.82
N LYS A 289 -11.90 -7.15 15.08
CA LYS A 289 -12.35 -8.12 16.11
C LYS A 289 -13.68 -8.81 15.76
N ARG A 290 -14.59 -8.13 15.06
CA ARG A 290 -15.84 -8.74 14.55
C ARG A 290 -15.57 -9.70 13.39
N ILE A 291 -14.64 -9.37 12.49
CA ILE A 291 -14.18 -10.30 11.45
C ILE A 291 -13.50 -11.52 12.09
N GLU A 292 -12.68 -11.32 13.12
CA GLU A 292 -12.01 -12.40 13.85
C GLU A 292 -13.02 -13.35 14.52
N ALA A 293 -14.03 -12.82 15.21
CA ALA A 293 -15.10 -13.63 15.80
C ALA A 293 -15.92 -14.40 14.74
N ALA A 294 -16.15 -13.83 13.56
CA ALA A 294 -16.84 -14.50 12.46
C ALA A 294 -15.99 -15.62 11.82
N VAL A 295 -14.66 -15.47 11.77
CA VAL A 295 -13.74 -16.56 11.38
C VAL A 295 -13.81 -17.70 12.40
N ASP A 296 -13.78 -17.39 13.69
CA ASP A 296 -13.73 -18.40 14.76
C ASP A 296 -15.03 -19.21 14.89
N GLN A 297 -16.16 -18.61 14.52
CA GLN A 297 -17.45 -19.32 14.41
C GLN A 297 -17.48 -20.25 13.19
N TRP A 298 -16.89 -19.85 12.06
CA TRP A 298 -16.94 -20.62 10.81
C TRP A 298 -15.87 -21.71 10.70
N LEU A 299 -14.67 -21.49 11.23
CA LEU A 299 -13.53 -22.40 11.06
C LEU A 299 -13.83 -23.87 11.46
N PRO A 300 -14.57 -24.16 12.54
CA PRO A 300 -14.95 -25.53 12.92
C PRO A 300 -15.90 -26.24 11.93
N GLU A 301 -16.62 -25.51 11.07
CA GLU A 301 -17.58 -26.08 10.12
C GLU A 301 -16.92 -26.64 8.83
N SER A 302 -15.61 -26.41 8.66
CA SER A 302 -14.90 -26.67 7.40
C SER A 302 -14.56 -28.16 7.14
N ASP A 303 -15.53 -28.94 6.64
CA ASP A 303 -15.32 -30.34 6.22
C ASP A 303 -14.46 -30.43 4.95
N GLN A 304 -13.17 -30.72 5.13
CA GLN A 304 -12.16 -30.85 4.08
C GLN A 304 -11.95 -32.31 3.65
N LYS A 305 -12.04 -32.58 2.34
CA LYS A 305 -11.90 -33.93 1.76
C LYS A 305 -11.01 -33.93 0.52
N ILE A 306 -10.08 -34.89 0.47
CA ILE A 306 -9.25 -35.14 -0.70
C ILE A 306 -10.12 -35.74 -1.82
N ARG A 307 -10.02 -35.22 -3.04
CA ARG A 307 -10.62 -35.80 -4.25
C ARG A 307 -9.60 -35.83 -5.39
N SER A 308 -9.57 -36.94 -6.13
CA SER A 308 -8.72 -37.10 -7.30
C SER A 308 -9.38 -36.47 -8.53
N ILE A 309 -8.62 -35.69 -9.31
CA ILE A 309 -9.06 -35.05 -10.55
C ILE A 309 -8.04 -35.37 -11.64
N ASN A 310 -8.50 -35.89 -12.77
CA ASN A 310 -7.66 -36.27 -13.91
C ASN A 310 -7.74 -35.21 -15.03
N ASN A 311 -6.81 -35.26 -15.99
CA ASN A 311 -6.78 -34.40 -17.19
C ASN A 311 -6.63 -32.89 -16.92
N VAL A 312 -5.95 -32.51 -15.83
CA VAL A 312 -5.71 -31.11 -15.47
C VAL A 312 -4.56 -30.51 -16.32
N PRO A 313 -4.74 -29.36 -16.98
CA PRO A 313 -3.69 -28.73 -17.79
C PRO A 313 -2.70 -27.91 -16.94
N ARG A 314 -1.46 -27.72 -17.44
CA ARG A 314 -0.37 -26.93 -16.82
C ARG A 314 -0.85 -25.64 -16.15
N ARG A 315 -1.48 -24.75 -16.92
CA ARG A 315 -2.00 -23.44 -16.46
C ARG A 315 -2.97 -23.48 -15.27
N ALA A 316 -3.58 -24.64 -14.97
CA ALA A 316 -4.50 -24.82 -13.85
C ALA A 316 -3.81 -25.17 -12.53
N LEU A 317 -2.48 -25.23 -12.50
CA LEU A 317 -1.67 -25.30 -11.29
C LEU A 317 -0.90 -24.00 -11.08
N LEU A 318 -0.78 -23.57 -9.82
CA LEU A 318 0.18 -22.59 -9.38
C LEU A 318 1.26 -23.29 -8.55
N LYS A 319 2.50 -23.28 -9.05
CA LYS A 319 3.67 -23.68 -8.28
C LYS A 319 4.01 -22.58 -7.26
N PRO A 320 4.29 -22.91 -5.99
CA PRO A 320 4.55 -21.89 -4.97
C PRO A 320 5.68 -20.90 -5.29
N ALA A 321 6.76 -21.39 -5.91
CA ALA A 321 7.88 -20.57 -6.38
C ALA A 321 7.49 -19.57 -7.50
N ASP A 322 6.46 -19.88 -8.29
CA ASP A 322 5.97 -19.04 -9.38
C ASP A 322 4.89 -18.03 -8.94
N ALA A 323 4.60 -17.94 -7.63
CA ALA A 323 3.62 -17.01 -7.07
C ALA A 323 3.91 -15.56 -7.50
N GLU A 324 5.16 -15.10 -7.38
CA GLU A 324 5.54 -13.72 -7.67
C GLU A 324 5.18 -13.29 -9.11
N HIS A 325 5.41 -14.20 -10.06
CA HIS A 325 5.18 -13.98 -11.50
C HIS A 325 3.71 -14.17 -11.94
N ARG A 326 2.85 -14.78 -11.10
CA ARG A 326 1.44 -15.09 -11.42
C ARG A 326 0.43 -14.28 -10.61
N CYS A 327 0.78 -13.84 -9.41
CA CYS A 327 -0.13 -13.18 -8.46
C CYS A 327 -0.01 -11.65 -8.41
N SER A 328 1.10 -11.07 -8.90
CA SER A 328 1.42 -9.65 -8.78
C SER A 328 0.42 -8.68 -9.44
N ASP A 329 -0.22 -9.08 -10.54
CA ASP A 329 -1.18 -8.23 -11.27
C ASP A 329 -2.63 -8.29 -10.68
N GLN A 330 -2.86 -8.95 -9.54
CA GLN A 330 -4.18 -9.08 -8.89
C GLN A 330 -4.64 -7.80 -8.18
N LYS A 331 -5.95 -7.52 -8.23
CA LYS A 331 -6.62 -6.48 -7.44
C LYS A 331 -7.19 -7.05 -6.15
N PHE A 332 -7.18 -6.25 -5.09
CA PHE A 332 -7.68 -6.61 -3.76
C PHE A 332 -8.53 -5.48 -3.17
N VAL A 333 -9.52 -5.85 -2.37
CA VAL A 333 -10.43 -4.94 -1.63
C VAL A 333 -10.47 -5.39 -0.16
N ILE A 334 -10.76 -4.45 0.75
CA ILE A 334 -11.00 -4.79 2.16
C ILE A 334 -12.15 -5.80 2.26
N GLY A 335 -11.95 -6.87 3.02
CA GLY A 335 -12.88 -7.97 3.17
C GLY A 335 -12.69 -9.13 2.18
N ASP A 336 -11.76 -9.03 1.22
CA ASP A 336 -11.37 -10.17 0.37
C ASP A 336 -10.79 -11.32 1.21
N ARG A 337 -11.19 -12.55 0.86
CA ARG A 337 -10.57 -13.77 1.39
C ARG A 337 -9.36 -14.14 0.54
N VAL A 338 -8.26 -14.48 1.19
CA VAL A 338 -6.96 -14.77 0.55
C VAL A 338 -6.35 -16.04 1.11
N VAL A 339 -5.43 -16.63 0.33
CA VAL A 339 -4.56 -17.74 0.76
C VAL A 339 -3.11 -17.40 0.47
N TYR A 340 -2.20 -17.73 1.40
CA TYR A 340 -0.76 -17.58 1.21
C TYR A 340 -0.24 -18.70 0.30
N VAL A 341 0.35 -18.35 -0.84
CA VAL A 341 0.73 -19.31 -1.89
C VAL A 341 2.24 -19.44 -2.11
N GLN A 342 3.04 -18.48 -1.64
CA GLN A 342 4.50 -18.52 -1.71
C GLN A 342 5.06 -19.64 -0.81
N ASP A 343 6.17 -20.27 -1.23
CA ASP A 343 6.91 -21.28 -0.44
C ASP A 343 7.84 -20.68 0.62
N SER A 344 8.11 -19.40 0.50
CA SER A 344 9.10 -18.64 1.24
C SER A 344 8.47 -17.38 1.84
N GLY A 345 8.87 -17.02 3.06
CA GLY A 345 8.31 -15.88 3.78
C GLY A 345 8.07 -16.16 5.27
N LYS A 346 7.12 -15.43 5.87
CA LYS A 346 6.82 -15.46 7.31
C LYS A 346 5.49 -16.14 7.67
N VAL A 347 4.62 -16.35 6.68
CA VAL A 347 3.29 -16.96 6.86
C VAL A 347 3.37 -18.42 6.40
N PRO A 348 2.73 -19.38 7.09
CA PRO A 348 2.69 -20.76 6.61
C PRO A 348 2.00 -20.89 5.25
N ILE A 349 2.62 -21.63 4.34
CA ILE A 349 2.05 -21.92 3.01
C ILE A 349 0.68 -22.61 3.14
N GLY A 350 -0.32 -22.08 2.44
CA GLY A 350 -1.69 -22.56 2.47
C GLY A 350 -2.58 -22.00 3.58
N SER A 351 -2.05 -21.18 4.51
CA SER A 351 -2.88 -20.44 5.47
C SER A 351 -3.86 -19.51 4.74
N ARG A 352 -5.08 -19.39 5.26
CA ARG A 352 -6.09 -18.41 4.82
C ARG A 352 -6.19 -17.22 5.74
N GLY A 353 -6.70 -16.13 5.19
CA GLY A 353 -7.00 -14.92 5.94
C GLY A 353 -7.93 -13.98 5.20
N THR A 354 -8.28 -12.87 5.86
CA THR A 354 -9.09 -11.78 5.34
C THR A 354 -8.23 -10.52 5.21
N VAL A 355 -8.32 -9.83 4.07
CA VAL A 355 -7.67 -8.52 3.88
C VAL A 355 -8.38 -7.49 4.76
N ILE A 356 -7.71 -7.04 5.83
CA ILE A 356 -8.21 -5.98 6.72
C ILE A 356 -7.58 -4.62 6.42
N GLY A 357 -6.56 -4.58 5.56
CA GLY A 357 -5.96 -3.34 5.10
C GLY A 357 -5.13 -3.50 3.83
N LEU A 358 -4.94 -2.38 3.13
CA LEU A 358 -4.25 -2.27 1.85
C LEU A 358 -3.47 -0.95 1.84
N THR A 359 -2.15 -1.04 1.71
CA THR A 359 -1.22 0.09 1.70
C THR A 359 -0.48 0.11 0.37
N GLN A 360 -0.83 1.07 -0.49
CA GLN A 360 -0.11 1.31 -1.74
C GLN A 360 1.14 2.15 -1.47
N THR A 361 2.28 1.66 -1.92
CA THR A 361 3.55 2.40 -2.03
C THR A 361 3.88 2.55 -3.52
N THR A 362 4.71 3.52 -3.90
CA THR A 362 5.06 3.79 -5.31
C THR A 362 5.62 2.61 -6.10
N ARG A 363 6.11 1.55 -5.41
CA ARG A 363 6.70 0.35 -6.04
C ARG A 363 5.95 -0.95 -5.75
N LEU A 364 5.24 -1.05 -4.63
CA LEU A 364 4.64 -2.29 -4.13
C LEU A 364 3.32 -1.99 -3.42
N THR A 365 2.34 -2.88 -3.55
CA THR A 365 1.15 -2.89 -2.71
C THR A 365 1.32 -3.92 -1.60
N LEU A 366 1.09 -3.51 -0.36
CA LEU A 366 1.13 -4.35 0.83
C LEU A 366 -0.29 -4.54 1.37
N LEU A 367 -0.61 -5.76 1.81
CA LEU A 367 -1.88 -6.14 2.40
C LEU A 367 -1.69 -6.46 3.88
N ASP A 368 -2.45 -5.81 4.75
CA ASP A 368 -2.62 -6.26 6.13
C ASP A 368 -3.65 -7.39 6.13
N VAL A 369 -3.22 -8.61 6.45
CA VAL A 369 -4.07 -9.79 6.46
C VAL A 369 -4.23 -10.30 7.89
N LEU A 370 -5.50 -10.49 8.28
CA LEU A 370 -5.91 -11.25 9.46
C LEU A 370 -5.98 -12.74 9.06
N TRP A 371 -5.06 -13.56 9.57
CA TRP A 371 -5.00 -14.99 9.26
C TRP A 371 -5.92 -15.80 10.18
N ASP A 372 -6.52 -16.87 9.65
CA ASP A 372 -7.53 -17.65 10.37
C ASP A 372 -6.97 -18.46 11.54
N VAL A 373 -5.68 -18.80 11.46
CA VAL A 373 -4.96 -19.64 12.41
C VAL A 373 -3.73 -18.90 12.89
N THR A 374 -3.43 -18.99 14.20
CA THR A 374 -2.26 -18.36 14.82
C THR A 374 -0.95 -19.01 14.37
N PHE A 375 0.10 -18.20 14.21
CA PHE A 375 1.43 -18.66 13.81
C PHE A 375 2.54 -17.79 14.42
N MET A 376 3.71 -18.38 14.66
CA MET A 376 4.78 -17.79 15.51
C MET A 376 5.32 -16.43 15.04
N SER A 377 5.23 -16.12 13.75
CA SER A 377 5.63 -14.80 13.21
C SER A 377 4.49 -13.76 13.18
N GLY A 378 3.26 -14.16 13.48
CA GLY A 378 2.10 -13.27 13.48
C GLY A 378 2.17 -12.20 14.57
N THR A 379 1.53 -11.08 14.30
CA THR A 379 1.52 -9.87 15.13
C THR A 379 0.08 -9.48 15.49
N THR A 380 -0.10 -8.39 16.25
CA THR A 380 -1.43 -7.79 16.51
C THR A 380 -1.83 -6.72 15.48
N LEU A 381 -0.98 -6.47 14.46
CA LEU A 381 -1.13 -5.37 13.47
C LEU A 381 -1.41 -3.99 14.10
N GLY A 382 -0.85 -3.71 15.28
CA GLY A 382 -1.12 -2.48 16.03
C GLY A 382 -2.30 -2.60 17.00
N GLU A 383 -2.44 -3.75 17.67
CA GLU A 383 -3.53 -4.06 18.61
C GLU A 383 -4.93 -4.11 17.96
N ARG A 384 -4.98 -4.20 16.63
CA ARG A 384 -6.20 -4.36 15.83
C ARG A 384 -6.77 -5.78 15.87
N CYS A 385 -5.92 -6.81 15.94
CA CYS A 385 -6.30 -8.23 16.07
C CYS A 385 -5.61 -8.91 17.26
N SER A 386 -6.00 -10.15 17.56
CA SER A 386 -5.29 -10.96 18.57
C SER A 386 -3.81 -11.21 18.21
N PRO A 387 -2.95 -11.52 19.22
CA PRO A 387 -1.57 -11.91 18.98
C PRO A 387 -1.46 -13.12 18.04
N PHE A 388 -0.38 -13.18 17.27
CA PHE A 388 -0.07 -14.28 16.36
C PHE A 388 -1.03 -14.48 15.17
N ARG A 389 -2.03 -13.62 14.94
CA ARG A 389 -2.93 -13.69 13.77
C ARG A 389 -2.69 -12.68 12.65
N GLY A 390 -2.08 -11.53 12.90
CA GLY A 390 -1.97 -10.45 11.89
C GLY A 390 -0.60 -10.37 11.21
N MET A 391 -0.54 -10.25 9.88
CA MET A 391 0.72 -9.97 9.16
C MET A 391 0.50 -9.12 7.92
N THR A 392 1.39 -8.15 7.71
CA THR A 392 1.50 -7.40 6.45
C THR A 392 2.30 -8.23 5.43
N VAL A 393 1.71 -8.52 4.28
CA VAL A 393 2.31 -9.32 3.19
C VAL A 393 2.20 -8.59 1.84
N PRO A 394 3.11 -8.81 0.88
CA PRO A 394 2.97 -8.25 -0.47
C PRO A 394 1.88 -8.99 -1.29
N VAL A 395 1.25 -8.28 -2.23
CA VAL A 395 0.14 -8.78 -3.08
C VAL A 395 0.49 -10.02 -3.91
N ASP A 396 1.76 -10.19 -4.24
CA ASP A 396 2.34 -11.26 -5.04
C ASP A 396 2.49 -12.60 -4.29
N SER A 397 2.55 -12.55 -2.95
CA SER A 397 2.66 -13.75 -2.09
C SER A 397 1.32 -14.47 -1.83
N VAL A 398 0.19 -13.86 -2.24
CA VAL A 398 -1.17 -14.32 -1.93
C VAL A 398 -2.06 -14.46 -3.16
N LEU A 399 -3.06 -15.33 -3.08
CA LEU A 399 -4.08 -15.52 -4.12
C LEU A 399 -5.47 -15.07 -3.62
N ASN A 400 -6.17 -14.26 -4.40
CA ASN A 400 -7.50 -13.75 -4.05
C ASN A 400 -8.59 -14.81 -4.33
N LEU A 401 -9.22 -15.32 -3.25
CA LEU A 401 -10.25 -16.36 -3.30
C LEU A 401 -11.65 -15.81 -3.59
N THR A 402 -11.88 -14.53 -3.26
CA THR A 402 -13.14 -13.83 -3.46
C THR A 402 -13.21 -13.24 -4.88
N ASN A 403 -12.34 -12.29 -5.20
CA ASN A 403 -12.18 -11.75 -6.56
C ASN A 403 -11.13 -12.57 -7.33
N ARG A 404 -11.54 -13.75 -7.78
CA ARG A 404 -10.69 -14.75 -8.45
C ARG A 404 -10.24 -14.30 -9.84
N GLN A 405 -9.05 -13.74 -9.93
CA GLN A 405 -8.53 -13.15 -11.16
C GLN A 405 -7.58 -14.07 -11.94
N VAL A 406 -6.96 -15.06 -11.27
CA VAL A 406 -5.98 -16.00 -11.88
C VAL A 406 -6.66 -17.34 -12.24
N ILE A 407 -7.92 -17.32 -12.67
CA ILE A 407 -8.66 -18.55 -13.02
C ILE A 407 -8.15 -19.14 -14.33
N ALA A 408 -7.69 -20.38 -14.27
CA ALA A 408 -7.44 -21.21 -15.43
C ALA A 408 -8.74 -21.83 -15.96
N MET A 409 -9.46 -21.08 -16.81
CA MET A 409 -10.74 -21.55 -17.35
C MET A 409 -10.60 -22.89 -18.08
N SER A 410 -11.55 -23.79 -17.81
CA SER A 410 -11.81 -24.93 -18.69
C SER A 410 -12.39 -24.46 -20.02
N ALA A 411 -12.19 -25.23 -21.11
CA ALA A 411 -12.74 -24.89 -22.42
C ALA A 411 -14.28 -24.76 -22.41
N ALA A 412 -14.96 -25.52 -21.54
CA ALA A 412 -16.41 -25.47 -21.34
C ALA A 412 -16.89 -24.27 -20.49
N ALA A 413 -16.01 -23.65 -19.69
CA ALA A 413 -16.29 -22.40 -18.98
C ALA A 413 -16.07 -21.19 -19.90
N ALA A 414 -14.98 -21.20 -20.67
CA ALA A 414 -14.66 -20.14 -21.62
C ALA A 414 -15.76 -19.96 -22.69
N SER A 415 -16.25 -21.05 -23.28
CA SER A 415 -17.34 -20.99 -24.27
C SER A 415 -18.66 -20.48 -23.68
N LYS A 416 -18.97 -20.81 -22.41
CA LYS A 416 -20.14 -20.26 -21.71
C LYS A 416 -20.04 -18.75 -21.45
N GLN A 417 -18.86 -18.23 -21.11
CA GLN A 417 -18.68 -16.78 -20.96
C GLN A 417 -18.79 -16.02 -22.30
N VAL A 418 -18.32 -16.60 -23.40
CA VAL A 418 -18.53 -16.02 -24.74
C VAL A 418 -20.03 -15.97 -25.08
N ALA A 419 -20.78 -17.04 -24.82
CA ALA A 419 -22.23 -17.07 -25.02
C ALA A 419 -22.98 -16.05 -24.14
N GLN A 420 -22.58 -15.88 -22.87
CA GLN A 420 -23.21 -14.92 -21.95
C GLN A 420 -22.89 -13.45 -22.30
N LYS A 421 -21.68 -13.16 -22.79
CA LYS A 421 -21.35 -11.84 -23.35
C LYS A 421 -22.14 -11.53 -24.63
N ALA A 422 -22.42 -12.54 -25.45
CA ALA A 422 -23.27 -12.38 -26.64
C ALA A 422 -24.75 -12.11 -26.30
N THR A 423 -25.23 -12.50 -25.11
CA THR A 423 -26.63 -12.24 -24.67
C THR A 423 -26.82 -10.93 -23.90
N THR A 424 -25.75 -10.17 -23.62
CA THR A 424 -25.80 -8.90 -22.88
C THR A 424 -25.15 -7.73 -23.62
N GLY A 425 -24.85 -7.89 -24.92
CA GLY A 425 -24.40 -6.82 -25.79
C GLY A 425 -25.56 -5.93 -26.26
N LEU A 426 -25.63 -4.70 -25.73
CA LEU A 426 -26.34 -3.60 -26.40
C LEU A 426 -25.73 -3.40 -27.79
N VAL A 427 -26.57 -3.38 -28.83
CA VAL A 427 -26.14 -3.32 -30.24
C VAL A 427 -25.39 -2.02 -30.51
N PRO A 428 -24.10 -2.05 -30.90
CA PRO A 428 -23.39 -0.85 -31.30
C PRO A 428 -23.87 -0.40 -32.69
N VAL A 429 -24.47 0.78 -32.77
CA VAL A 429 -24.78 1.43 -34.06
C VAL A 429 -23.47 1.92 -34.66
N GLY A 430 -22.98 1.28 -35.74
CA GLY A 430 -21.81 1.79 -36.46
C GLY A 430 -20.89 0.80 -37.17
N SER A 431 -21.40 -0.21 -37.88
CA SER A 431 -20.62 -0.88 -38.93
C SER A 431 -21.51 -1.36 -40.08
N THR A 432 -21.02 -1.22 -41.31
CA THR A 432 -21.76 -1.51 -42.54
C THR A 432 -21.66 -2.99 -42.90
N VAL A 433 -22.64 -3.78 -42.50
CA VAL A 433 -22.94 -5.06 -43.18
C VAL A 433 -23.57 -4.77 -44.55
N ASN A 434 -23.10 -5.47 -45.59
CA ASN A 434 -23.67 -5.36 -46.93
C ASN A 434 -25.13 -5.85 -46.92
N ALA A 435 -26.08 -4.94 -47.12
CA ALA A 435 -27.47 -5.30 -47.30
C ALA A 435 -27.67 -6.00 -48.65
N LEU A 436 -28.45 -7.07 -48.67
CA LEU A 436 -29.05 -7.57 -49.91
C LEU A 436 -30.05 -6.52 -50.42
N ASN A 437 -30.05 -6.28 -51.74
CA ASN A 437 -30.84 -5.22 -52.35
C ASN A 437 -32.34 -5.36 -52.01
N PRO A 438 -33.00 -4.29 -51.53
CA PRO A 438 -34.46 -4.28 -51.42
C PRO A 438 -35.11 -4.32 -52.82
N PRO A 439 -36.35 -4.82 -52.95
CA PRO A 439 -37.07 -4.82 -54.21
C PRO A 439 -37.36 -3.38 -54.68
N PRO A 440 -37.46 -3.13 -56.00
CA PRO A 440 -37.65 -1.80 -56.55
C PRO A 440 -39.00 -1.20 -56.15
N LEU A 441 -38.98 0.05 -55.69
CA LEU A 441 -40.17 0.84 -55.36
C LEU A 441 -40.77 1.48 -56.62
N ASN A 442 -41.96 1.03 -57.01
CA ASN A 442 -42.78 1.71 -58.01
C ASN A 442 -43.48 2.93 -57.36
N GLY A 443 -42.96 4.14 -57.58
CA GLY A 443 -43.58 5.38 -57.11
C GLY A 443 -42.87 6.64 -57.59
N SER A 444 -43.63 7.66 -57.98
CA SER A 444 -43.08 8.87 -58.64
C SER A 444 -42.41 9.86 -57.68
N TYR A 445 -41.33 10.47 -58.18
CA TYR A 445 -40.47 11.45 -57.52
C TYR A 445 -41.09 12.86 -57.50
N SER A 446 -42.13 13.07 -56.69
CA SER A 446 -42.78 14.38 -56.56
C SER A 446 -43.35 14.65 -55.16
N ASN A 447 -42.47 14.82 -54.15
CA ASN A 447 -42.80 15.51 -52.89
C ASN A 447 -41.59 15.95 -52.03
N ALA A 448 -40.37 15.93 -52.56
CA ALA A 448 -39.14 16.21 -51.78
C ALA A 448 -38.83 17.72 -51.56
N VAL A 449 -39.66 18.65 -52.05
CA VAL A 449 -39.33 20.08 -52.15
C VAL A 449 -40.45 20.99 -51.59
N SER A 450 -41.05 20.60 -50.46
CA SER A 450 -41.93 21.50 -49.68
C SER A 450 -42.10 21.02 -48.23
N GLY A 451 -41.23 21.46 -47.32
CA GLY A 451 -41.31 21.08 -45.91
C GLY A 451 -42.40 21.83 -45.14
N ARG A 452 -43.63 21.28 -45.08
CA ARG A 452 -44.74 21.66 -44.17
C ARG A 452 -45.86 20.59 -44.20
N GLY A 453 -46.64 20.47 -43.12
CA GLY A 453 -47.68 19.44 -42.94
C GLY A 453 -47.14 18.21 -42.21
N ASP A 454 -47.21 18.02 -40.89
CA ASP A 454 -48.25 18.27 -39.85
C ASP A 454 -49.17 17.05 -39.57
N ARG A 455 -49.82 17.05 -38.41
CA ARG A 455 -50.37 15.87 -37.71
C ARG A 455 -51.84 15.55 -38.04
N GLY A 456 -52.14 14.27 -38.22
CA GLY A 456 -53.50 13.71 -38.11
C GLY A 456 -53.69 12.40 -38.89
N GLY A 457 -54.44 11.39 -38.40
CA GLY A 457 -55.04 11.24 -37.06
C GLY A 457 -56.01 10.05 -36.94
N HIS A 458 -56.12 9.48 -35.72
CA HIS A 458 -57.08 8.43 -35.29
C HIS A 458 -56.95 7.07 -36.02
N VAL A 459 -57.57 5.93 -35.64
CA VAL A 459 -58.83 5.54 -34.95
C VAL A 459 -58.58 4.15 -34.28
N ASN A 460 -59.05 3.68 -33.10
CA ASN A 460 -59.93 4.13 -32.00
C ASN A 460 -59.53 3.39 -30.67
N GLY A 461 -60.22 3.61 -29.53
CA GLY A 461 -60.15 2.73 -28.34
C GLY A 461 -60.79 3.30 -27.05
N ARG A 462 -61.77 2.60 -26.46
CA ARG A 462 -62.46 2.96 -25.19
C ARG A 462 -61.78 2.23 -23.99
N GLN A 463 -61.99 2.48 -22.68
CA GLN A 463 -63.07 3.15 -21.94
C GLN A 463 -62.64 3.47 -20.47
N ASN A 464 -63.18 4.53 -19.84
CA ASN A 464 -63.28 4.89 -18.38
C ASN A 464 -62.07 4.71 -17.41
N GLY A 465 -61.84 5.57 -16.39
CA GLY A 465 -62.50 6.83 -15.97
C GLY A 465 -62.02 7.33 -14.58
N GLN A 466 -62.37 8.59 -14.22
CA GLN A 466 -62.04 9.35 -12.97
C GLN A 466 -60.53 9.68 -12.78
N ALA A 467 -60.07 10.95 -12.75
CA ALA A 467 -60.34 12.12 -11.87
C ALA A 467 -59.68 11.99 -10.47
N SER A 468 -58.92 12.95 -9.92
CA SER A 468 -58.73 14.41 -10.16
C SER A 468 -57.25 14.84 -9.89
N GLY A 469 -56.76 16.07 -10.15
CA GLY A 469 -57.33 17.29 -10.75
C GLY A 469 -56.28 18.42 -10.99
N ARG A 470 -56.78 19.58 -11.45
CA ARG A 470 -56.20 20.94 -11.73
C ARG A 470 -55.00 21.43 -10.88
N GLU A 471 -54.23 22.49 -11.22
CA GLU A 471 -54.50 23.81 -11.87
C GLU A 471 -53.29 24.23 -12.78
N ASP A 472 -53.46 24.61 -14.06
CA ASP A 472 -53.69 25.95 -14.68
C ASP A 472 -52.42 26.73 -15.16
N HIS A 473 -52.60 27.91 -15.77
CA HIS A 473 -51.77 28.53 -16.85
C HIS A 473 -51.10 29.90 -16.45
N PRO A 474 -50.43 30.70 -17.34
CA PRO A 474 -49.25 30.43 -18.20
C PRO A 474 -48.21 31.62 -18.40
N LEU A 475 -47.19 31.41 -19.25
CA LEU A 475 -46.31 32.41 -19.94
C LEU A 475 -45.23 33.16 -19.08
N PRO A 476 -44.38 34.07 -19.64
CA PRO A 476 -43.05 33.72 -20.18
C PRO A 476 -41.88 34.65 -19.77
N ILE A 477 -40.62 34.39 -20.20
CA ILE A 477 -39.54 35.36 -20.56
C ILE A 477 -38.20 34.65 -20.88
N HIS A 478 -37.38 35.21 -21.79
CA HIS A 478 -35.98 34.81 -22.06
C HIS A 478 -34.97 35.74 -21.34
N PRO A 479 -33.74 35.28 -21.08
CA PRO A 479 -32.59 36.00 -21.67
C PRO A 479 -31.43 35.11 -22.16
N GLY A 480 -30.54 35.69 -22.97
CA GLY A 480 -29.29 35.07 -23.46
C GLY A 480 -28.01 35.61 -22.77
N PRO A 481 -26.81 35.14 -23.19
CA PRO A 481 -25.54 35.45 -22.52
C PRO A 481 -24.79 36.70 -23.08
N PRO A 482 -23.96 37.40 -22.28
CA PRO A 482 -23.18 38.57 -22.70
C PRO A 482 -21.70 38.28 -23.05
N HIS A 483 -21.04 39.24 -23.73
CA HIS A 483 -19.63 39.20 -24.14
C HIS A 483 -18.89 40.54 -23.88
N GLN A 484 -17.61 40.44 -23.47
CA GLN A 484 -16.49 41.39 -23.67
C GLN A 484 -16.49 42.83 -23.08
N GLY A 485 -15.29 43.44 -23.07
CA GLY A 485 -14.90 44.71 -22.41
C GLY A 485 -13.89 44.44 -21.29
N VAL A 486 -12.56 44.59 -21.41
CA VAL A 486 -11.67 45.51 -22.17
C VAL A 486 -11.77 46.97 -21.71
N ASN A 487 -10.78 47.42 -20.95
CA ASN A 487 -10.38 48.84 -20.90
C ASN A 487 -8.89 48.96 -20.50
N ASN A 488 -8.21 50.04 -20.92
CA ASN A 488 -6.75 50.21 -20.78
C ASN A 488 -6.37 51.71 -20.70
N GLN A 489 -5.42 52.05 -19.82
CA GLN A 489 -4.59 53.28 -19.69
C GLN A 489 -4.13 53.43 -18.22
N ASN A 490 -3.01 54.06 -17.84
CA ASN A 490 -1.73 54.39 -18.50
C ASN A 490 -0.75 54.93 -17.40
N HIS A 491 0.57 54.91 -17.63
CA HIS A 491 1.65 55.82 -17.13
C HIS A 491 2.97 55.17 -16.63
N LYS A 492 4.06 55.49 -17.36
CA LYS A 492 5.43 55.87 -16.93
C LYS A 492 6.23 54.99 -15.91
N GLY A 493 7.38 54.47 -16.36
CA GLY A 493 8.56 54.11 -15.51
C GLY A 493 9.59 55.26 -15.47
N PRO A 494 10.93 55.03 -15.36
CA PRO A 494 11.68 53.76 -15.19
C PRO A 494 12.74 53.77 -14.05
N ALA A 495 13.36 52.61 -13.73
CA ALA A 495 14.58 52.53 -12.89
C ALA A 495 15.43 51.27 -13.19
N GLY A 496 16.73 51.30 -12.84
CA GLY A 496 17.74 50.27 -13.14
C GLY A 496 18.08 49.28 -12.00
N PRO A 497 19.12 48.42 -12.17
CA PRO A 497 19.36 47.20 -11.36
C PRO A 497 20.47 47.31 -10.28
N VAL A 498 20.84 46.14 -9.71
CA VAL A 498 22.00 45.77 -8.84
C VAL A 498 22.02 46.20 -7.35
N PRO A 499 22.78 45.54 -6.43
CA PRO A 499 23.24 44.13 -6.34
C PRO A 499 23.12 43.43 -4.94
N ARG A 500 23.43 42.12 -4.91
CA ARG A 500 24.05 41.26 -3.83
C ARG A 500 23.93 41.63 -2.33
N GLY A 501 23.62 40.59 -1.53
CA GLY A 501 24.05 40.45 -0.13
C GLY A 501 24.52 39.01 0.18
N ASN A 502 25.67 38.84 0.83
CA ASN A 502 26.28 37.53 1.16
C ASN A 502 26.39 37.37 2.69
N MET A 503 25.95 36.24 3.25
CA MET A 503 26.35 35.73 4.57
C MET A 503 25.90 34.25 4.69
N ALA A 504 26.46 33.36 5.52
CA ALA A 504 27.82 33.11 6.03
C ALA A 504 27.72 32.00 7.11
N ARG A 505 27.79 30.74 6.67
CA ARG A 505 28.41 29.60 7.37
C ARG A 505 28.25 29.42 8.90
N GLY A 506 27.40 28.46 9.29
CA GLY A 506 27.45 27.72 10.56
C GLY A 506 26.56 26.46 10.47
N GLY A 507 26.77 25.36 11.18
CA GLY A 507 27.82 25.05 12.16
C GLY A 507 27.54 23.73 12.90
N PHE A 508 27.30 22.63 12.16
CA PHE A 508 26.80 21.37 12.74
C PHE A 508 27.84 20.63 13.60
N GLN A 509 27.49 20.36 14.87
CA GLN A 509 28.13 19.34 15.69
C GLN A 509 27.31 18.03 15.66
N PRO A 510 27.97 16.85 15.63
CA PRO A 510 27.28 15.56 15.79
C PRO A 510 26.94 15.31 17.27
N GLN A 511 25.66 15.07 17.56
CA GLN A 511 25.22 14.65 18.89
C GLN A 511 25.44 13.15 19.14
N ARG A 512 25.51 12.79 20.43
CA ARG A 512 25.91 11.45 20.90
C ARG A 512 24.80 10.40 20.71
N PRO A 513 25.15 9.10 20.54
CA PRO A 513 24.18 8.02 20.59
C PRO A 513 23.55 7.88 22.00
N PRO A 514 22.27 7.46 22.11
CA PRO A 514 21.58 7.32 23.38
C PRO A 514 22.05 6.09 24.18
N VAL A 515 21.95 6.18 25.51
CA VAL A 515 22.31 5.12 26.46
C VAL A 515 21.21 4.07 26.55
N ILE A 516 21.59 2.79 26.55
CA ILE A 516 20.69 1.67 26.79
C ILE A 516 20.39 1.59 28.30
N MET A 517 19.16 1.92 28.70
CA MET A 517 18.67 1.62 30.05
C MET A 517 18.29 0.14 30.14
N GLN A 518 18.93 -0.59 31.05
CA GLN A 518 18.53 -1.94 31.43
C GLN A 518 17.23 -1.89 32.26
N ARG A 519 16.30 -2.80 32.00
CA ARG A 519 15.05 -2.93 32.75
C ARG A 519 15.24 -3.97 33.87
N PRO A 520 14.79 -3.73 35.12
CA PRO A 520 14.99 -4.68 36.22
C PRO A 520 14.28 -6.02 35.97
N GLN A 521 14.90 -7.12 36.42
CA GLN A 521 14.23 -8.41 36.57
C GLN A 521 13.31 -8.36 37.78
N ASN A 522 12.05 -8.78 37.62
CA ASN A 522 11.18 -9.13 38.74
C ASN A 522 10.94 -10.65 38.72
N GLN A 523 11.17 -11.29 39.86
CA GLN A 523 10.84 -12.70 40.09
C GLN A 523 9.35 -12.83 40.44
N ASN A 524 8.72 -13.95 40.08
CA ASN A 524 7.63 -14.56 40.86
C ASN A 524 7.40 -16.03 40.40
N PRO A 525 6.72 -16.86 41.22
CA PRO A 525 7.05 -18.28 41.33
C PRO A 525 6.33 -19.23 40.36
N VAL A 526 6.89 -20.44 40.25
CA VAL A 526 6.29 -21.61 39.59
C VAL A 526 5.10 -22.13 40.42
N ILE A 527 4.00 -22.44 39.75
CA ILE A 527 2.85 -23.16 40.33
C ILE A 527 2.70 -24.50 39.61
N THR A 528 2.82 -25.60 40.35
CA THR A 528 2.60 -26.97 39.86
C THR A 528 1.18 -27.45 40.21
N PRO A 529 0.34 -27.83 39.25
CA PRO A 529 -0.89 -28.55 39.52
C PRO A 529 -0.62 -30.05 39.68
N SER A 530 -1.09 -30.63 40.78
CA SER A 530 -1.06 -32.09 41.00
C SER A 530 -2.07 -32.80 40.09
N ALA A 531 -1.70 -33.97 39.56
CA ALA A 531 -2.60 -34.86 38.83
C ALA A 531 -2.77 -36.18 39.59
N THR A 532 -4.02 -36.53 39.93
CA THR A 532 -4.38 -37.82 40.52
C THR A 532 -4.64 -38.87 39.45
N LEU A 533 -4.26 -40.12 39.75
CA LEU A 533 -4.41 -41.27 38.88
C LEU A 533 -5.87 -41.78 38.86
N ILE A 534 -6.39 -42.08 37.67
CA ILE A 534 -7.17 -43.30 37.42
C ILE A 534 -6.62 -43.94 36.14
N GLU A 535 -6.48 -45.25 36.16
CA GLU A 535 -5.82 -46.08 35.14
C GLU A 535 -6.85 -46.97 34.40
N ASN A 536 -6.56 -47.31 33.13
CA ASN A 536 -6.72 -48.62 32.47
C ASN A 536 -6.96 -48.50 30.95
N GLY A 537 -6.37 -49.41 30.15
CA GLY A 537 -6.75 -49.64 28.74
C GLY A 537 -5.67 -49.40 27.68
N LYS A 538 -4.77 -50.37 27.48
CA LYS A 538 -3.93 -50.59 26.29
C LYS A 538 -3.97 -52.09 25.94
N PRO A 539 -3.93 -52.49 24.66
CA PRO A 539 -2.72 -52.46 23.79
C PRO A 539 -3.01 -52.00 22.34
N ASP A 540 -2.06 -51.82 21.41
CA ASP A 540 -0.61 -51.56 21.47
C ASP A 540 -0.14 -50.89 20.14
N GLY A 541 1.12 -50.45 20.06
CA GLY A 541 1.77 -50.26 18.75
C GLY A 541 1.81 -48.85 18.13
N CYS A 542 2.13 -47.80 18.92
CA CYS A 542 2.53 -46.49 18.38
C CYS A 542 3.82 -45.99 19.04
N VAL A 543 4.90 -45.89 18.26
CA VAL A 543 6.20 -45.37 18.72
C VAL A 543 6.30 -43.87 18.40
N LEU A 544 6.33 -43.04 19.44
CA LEU A 544 6.60 -41.61 19.32
C LEU A 544 8.11 -41.34 19.35
N PRO A 545 8.69 -40.65 18.34
CA PRO A 545 10.05 -40.11 18.45
C PRO A 545 10.10 -38.96 19.48
N LYS A 546 11.27 -38.78 20.10
CA LYS A 546 11.45 -38.05 21.36
C LYS A 546 11.61 -36.52 21.19
N SER A 547 11.43 -35.80 22.30
CA SER A 547 11.77 -34.37 22.41
C SER A 547 13.27 -34.13 22.17
N TYR A 548 13.60 -33.08 21.41
CA TYR A 548 14.97 -32.60 21.18
C TYR A 548 15.36 -31.52 22.20
N GLN A 549 15.33 -31.89 23.49
CA GLN A 549 15.80 -31.06 24.60
C GLN A 549 16.77 -31.85 25.50
N ASP A 550 17.82 -32.38 24.89
CA ASP A 550 19.17 -32.47 25.48
C ASP A 550 20.17 -32.97 24.43
N VAL A 551 21.05 -32.09 23.95
CA VAL A 551 22.18 -32.45 23.08
C VAL A 551 23.39 -31.63 23.53
N PRO A 552 24.44 -32.25 24.10
CA PRO A 552 25.67 -31.53 24.45
C PRO A 552 26.42 -31.10 23.18
N PRO A 553 27.15 -29.97 23.21
CA PRO A 553 27.91 -29.50 22.05
C PRO A 553 29.05 -30.47 21.69
N PRO A 554 29.34 -30.69 20.38
CA PRO A 554 30.35 -31.64 19.94
C PRO A 554 31.78 -31.19 20.32
N SER A 555 32.64 -32.17 20.55
CA SER A 555 34.04 -31.97 20.95
C SER A 555 34.98 -31.70 19.77
N THR A 556 36.13 -31.10 20.11
CA THR A 556 37.32 -30.84 19.26
C THR A 556 37.11 -30.07 17.95
N PHE A 557 37.54 -28.80 17.97
CA PHE A 557 38.51 -28.33 16.99
C PHE A 557 39.57 -27.47 17.69
N HIS A 558 40.85 -27.66 17.34
CA HIS A 558 41.96 -27.01 18.04
C HIS A 558 42.15 -25.55 17.62
N ARG A 559 42.40 -24.68 18.60
CA ARG A 559 43.34 -23.57 18.45
C ARG A 559 44.37 -23.65 19.58
N GLY A 560 45.65 -23.64 19.21
CA GLY A 560 46.73 -23.47 20.18
C GLY A 560 46.63 -22.10 20.84
N GLY A 561 46.87 -22.03 22.14
CA GLY A 561 46.94 -20.76 22.86
C GLY A 561 48.30 -20.09 22.70
N TYR A 562 48.39 -18.83 23.14
CA TYR A 562 49.60 -18.30 23.78
C TYR A 562 49.21 -17.26 24.84
N MET A 563 50.14 -16.98 25.75
CA MET A 563 50.00 -16.03 26.86
C MET A 563 49.75 -14.59 26.31
N GLY A 564 49.09 -13.66 27.00
CA GLY A 564 48.97 -13.48 28.44
C GLY A 564 49.89 -12.34 28.90
N ARG A 565 49.38 -11.44 29.75
CA ARG A 565 49.89 -10.06 30.06
C ARG A 565 49.61 -9.05 28.93
N GLY A 566 49.35 -7.76 29.22
CA GLY A 566 49.15 -7.11 30.53
C GLY A 566 49.71 -5.69 30.60
N ARG A 567 49.08 -4.82 31.41
CA ARG A 567 49.23 -3.34 31.48
C ARG A 567 48.59 -2.63 30.27
N GLY A 568 47.68 -1.67 30.41
CA GLY A 568 47.12 -1.06 31.63
C GLY A 568 47.85 0.23 32.01
N THR A 569 47.37 1.35 31.47
CA THR A 569 48.01 2.68 31.57
C THR A 569 47.68 3.36 32.90
N SER A 570 48.63 3.30 33.83
CA SER A 570 48.76 4.25 34.96
C SER A 570 49.56 5.49 34.50
N ARG A 571 49.48 6.67 35.12
CA ARG A 571 48.73 7.14 36.31
C ARG A 571 48.60 8.68 36.23
N GLY A 572 47.81 9.29 37.11
CA GLY A 572 47.88 10.74 37.35
C GLY A 572 49.17 11.15 38.08
N THR A 573 49.65 12.37 37.83
CA THR A 573 50.76 13.03 38.54
C THR A 573 50.41 13.37 39.99
N PRO A 574 51.43 13.54 40.85
CA PRO A 574 51.55 14.85 41.49
C PRO A 574 52.98 15.44 41.53
N ARG A 575 53.03 16.79 41.54
CA ARG A 575 54.14 17.68 41.95
C ARG A 575 55.55 17.56 41.29
N GLY A 576 55.91 18.65 40.59
CA GLY A 576 57.21 19.33 40.75
C GLY A 576 58.28 19.07 39.68
N GLY A 577 59.03 20.12 39.32
CA GLY A 577 60.26 20.04 38.51
C GLY A 577 60.23 20.84 37.20
N THR A 578 61.17 21.77 37.05
CA THR A 578 61.55 22.52 35.83
C THR A 578 62.93 22.02 35.34
N PRO A 579 63.53 22.53 34.24
CA PRO A 579 63.04 22.81 32.87
C PRO A 579 64.00 22.24 31.78
N ARG A 580 63.85 22.67 30.50
CA ARG A 580 64.70 22.37 29.30
C ARG A 580 64.56 20.92 28.77
N GLY A 581 64.85 20.61 27.51
CA GLY A 581 65.15 21.45 26.33
C GLY A 581 65.96 20.70 25.24
N GLY A 582 65.71 20.98 23.96
CA GLY A 582 66.37 20.34 22.79
C GLY A 582 65.71 19.01 22.36
N GLN A 583 65.57 18.58 21.10
CA GLN A 583 66.14 18.90 19.76
C GLN A 583 67.19 17.88 19.25
N GLY A 584 66.98 17.39 18.02
CA GLY A 584 67.90 16.51 17.27
C GLY A 584 67.48 15.03 17.35
N ARG A 585 67.39 14.21 16.28
CA ARG A 585 68.05 14.04 14.96
C ARG A 585 69.17 13.00 14.95
N GLY A 586 69.10 12.09 13.97
CA GLY A 586 70.16 11.17 13.56
C GLY A 586 70.11 9.80 14.23
N GLY A 587 70.48 8.70 13.57
CA GLY A 587 70.79 8.58 12.13
C GLY A 587 71.67 7.37 11.80
N HIS A 588 71.50 6.83 10.59
CA HIS A 588 72.28 5.74 9.99
C HIS A 588 72.12 4.34 10.66
N GLY A 589 72.27 3.22 9.95
CA GLY A 589 72.35 3.04 8.49
C GLY A 589 73.08 1.76 8.05
N ARG A 590 72.93 1.40 6.77
CA ARG A 590 73.55 0.24 6.04
C ARG A 590 73.00 -1.14 6.47
N GLY A 591 72.92 -2.15 5.58
CA GLY A 591 73.07 -2.15 4.11
C GLY A 591 73.47 -3.52 3.53
N ARG A 592 73.04 -3.82 2.28
CA ARG A 592 73.15 -5.13 1.55
C ARG A 592 72.33 -6.26 2.21
N GLY A 593 71.88 -7.32 1.53
CA GLY A 593 71.87 -7.80 0.12
C GLY A 593 71.24 -9.23 0.16
N VAL A 594 70.61 -9.85 -0.85
CA VAL A 594 70.96 -10.15 -2.25
C VAL A 594 69.69 -10.73 -2.95
N VAL A 595 69.68 -10.84 -4.28
CA VAL A 595 68.61 -11.37 -5.18
C VAL A 595 69.19 -12.60 -5.93
N PRO A 596 68.49 -13.76 -6.12
CA PRO A 596 67.49 -14.00 -7.21
C PRO A 596 66.50 -15.19 -6.93
N PRO A 597 65.94 -15.92 -7.92
CA PRO A 597 65.10 -15.54 -9.08
C PRO A 597 63.69 -16.22 -9.06
N PRO A 598 62.79 -15.95 -10.03
CA PRO A 598 61.45 -16.56 -10.12
C PRO A 598 61.32 -17.70 -11.15
N LEU A 599 60.24 -18.48 -11.01
CA LEU A 599 59.59 -19.34 -12.01
C LEU A 599 58.07 -19.19 -11.80
N ALA A 600 57.16 -19.47 -12.74
CA ALA A 600 57.06 -19.58 -14.19
C ALA A 600 55.69 -20.27 -14.43
N GLN A 601 55.15 -20.25 -15.66
CA GLN A 601 53.75 -20.63 -15.92
C GLN A 601 53.52 -22.14 -16.05
N GLY A 602 52.27 -22.54 -15.78
CA GLY A 602 51.63 -23.82 -16.12
C GLY A 602 50.12 -23.62 -16.12
#